data_AF-T1A6B3-F1
#
_entry.id   AF-T1A6B3-F1
#
_cell.length_a   1.000
_cell.length_b   1.000
_cell.length_c   1.000
_cell.angle_alpha   90.00
_cell.angle_beta   90.00
_cell.angle_gamma   90.00
#
_symmetry.space_group_name_H-M   'P 1'
#
loop_
_entity.id
_entity.type
_entity.pdbx_description
1 polymer ?
#
loop_
_entity_poly.entity_id
_entity_poly.type
_entity_poly.pdbx_seq_one_letter_code
_entity_poly.pdbx_strand_id
1 'polypeptide(L)'
;EGQGGEGAGHLTLTRNEGSDGFNFLYVPTQATGASVQRFENMGRMGISTGAIGYEDVQVPARYLVGKEGRGFSCAMEGFQSARTFVAAACIGAAERALEMGMAYIRERKVFGQPLGKFEGIQFELADQWSLVEAVKWQCRRAAWMLDAYAWKGDRSHRSEIDRAVASVKLMAPQVAFDTIRKVMMWYAP
;
A
#
# COMPACT_ATOMS: atom_id res chain seq x y z
N GLU A 1 -28.53 22.33 -5.70
CA GLU A 1 -28.81 21.99 -4.30
C GLU A 1 -29.51 20.64 -4.25
N GLY A 2 -29.13 19.75 -3.34
CA GLY A 2 -29.87 18.51 -3.07
C GLY A 2 -29.05 17.22 -3.09
N GLN A 3 -28.76 16.72 -1.87
CA GLN A 3 -28.46 15.32 -1.50
C GLN A 3 -27.00 14.86 -1.64
N GLY A 4 -26.22 15.14 -0.57
CA GLY A 4 -24.89 14.59 -0.34
C GLY A 4 -24.93 13.09 -0.03
N GLY A 5 -24.02 12.34 -0.64
CA GLY A 5 -24.01 10.88 -0.70
C GLY A 5 -24.13 10.15 0.64
N GLU A 6 -25.16 9.31 0.72
CA GLU A 6 -25.22 8.19 1.65
C GLU A 6 -24.09 7.20 1.32
N GLY A 7 -23.20 6.92 2.27
CA GLY A 7 -22.22 5.82 2.18
C GLY A 7 -20.75 6.16 2.44
N ALA A 8 -20.37 7.44 2.46
CA ALA A 8 -18.98 7.84 2.75
C ALA A 8 -18.74 8.02 4.26
N GLY A 9 -17.64 7.44 4.76
CA GLY A 9 -17.23 7.59 6.15
C GLY A 9 -15.80 7.12 6.42
N HIS A 10 -15.38 7.28 7.66
CA HIS A 10 -14.03 7.05 8.12
C HIS A 10 -14.01 6.05 9.27
N LEU A 11 -12.99 5.19 9.31
CA LEU A 11 -12.75 4.33 10.44
C LEU A 11 -11.67 4.97 11.32
N THR A 12 -11.95 5.18 12.60
CA THR A 12 -11.04 5.85 13.52
C THR A 12 -10.90 5.07 14.83
N LEU A 13 -9.70 5.13 15.41
CA LEU A 13 -9.45 4.60 16.76
C LEU A 13 -9.68 5.72 17.77
N THR A 14 -10.50 5.45 18.77
CA THR A 14 -10.75 6.35 19.90
C THR A 14 -10.45 5.66 21.22
N ARG A 15 -10.31 6.42 22.30
CA ARG A 15 -10.14 5.89 23.65
C ARG A 15 -11.10 6.64 24.57
N ASN A 16 -11.80 5.93 25.45
CA ASN A 16 -12.62 6.56 26.47
C ASN A 16 -11.72 7.05 27.61
N GLU A 17 -12.09 8.16 28.23
CA GLU A 17 -11.41 8.65 29.44
C GLU A 17 -11.39 7.56 30.53
N GLY A 18 -10.23 7.34 31.14
CA GLY A 18 -10.05 6.35 32.20
C GLY A 18 -10.13 4.87 31.76
N SER A 19 -10.25 4.57 30.46
CA SER A 19 -10.32 3.19 29.96
C SER A 19 -8.96 2.66 29.46
N ASP A 20 -8.67 1.39 29.78
CA ASP A 20 -7.55 0.66 29.19
C ASP A 20 -8.00 0.01 27.87
N GLY A 21 -7.80 0.72 26.75
CA GLY A 21 -8.08 0.17 25.43
C GLY A 21 -8.28 1.21 24.34
N PHE A 22 -8.60 0.73 23.14
CA PHE A 22 -9.07 1.55 22.03
C PHE A 22 -10.39 0.99 21.51
N ASN A 23 -11.27 1.87 21.06
CA ASN A 23 -12.49 1.57 20.32
C ASN A 23 -12.23 1.82 18.84
N PHE A 24 -12.91 1.08 17.97
CA PHE A 24 -12.83 1.29 16.53
C PHE A 24 -14.20 1.71 16.02
N LEU A 25 -14.32 2.94 15.54
CA LEU A 25 -15.59 3.58 15.21
C LEU A 25 -15.66 3.91 13.72
N TYR A 26 -16.82 3.67 13.12
CA TYR A 26 -17.18 4.28 11.85
C TYR A 26 -17.79 5.66 12.09
N VAL A 27 -17.26 6.68 11.43
CA VAL A 27 -17.77 8.05 11.51
C VAL A 27 -18.22 8.48 10.11
N PRO A 28 -19.51 8.77 9.88
CA PRO A 28 -19.97 9.32 8.61
C PRO A 28 -19.22 10.62 8.28
N THR A 29 -18.84 10.82 7.02
CA THR A 29 -18.10 12.03 6.61
C THR A 29 -18.91 13.31 6.82
N GLN A 30 -20.24 13.22 6.83
CA GLN A 30 -21.15 14.35 7.06
C GLN A 30 -21.51 14.54 8.55
N ALA A 31 -20.87 13.81 9.47
CA ALA A 31 -21.16 13.97 10.89
C ALA A 31 -20.87 15.41 11.34
N THR A 32 -21.82 16.02 12.05
CA THR A 32 -21.64 17.36 12.62
C THR A 32 -20.42 17.37 13.54
N GLY A 33 -19.50 18.32 13.32
CA GLY A 33 -18.22 18.40 14.03
C GLY A 33 -17.05 17.67 13.36
N ALA A 34 -17.28 16.95 12.25
CA ALA A 34 -16.20 16.39 11.44
C ALA A 34 -15.69 17.40 10.40
N SER A 35 -14.38 17.46 10.22
CA SER A 35 -13.73 18.30 9.19
C SER A 35 -12.66 17.52 8.43
N VAL A 36 -12.38 17.93 7.19
CA VAL A 36 -11.39 17.29 6.33
C VAL A 36 -10.43 18.34 5.79
N GLN A 37 -9.13 18.12 6.00
CA GLN A 37 -8.06 18.94 5.43
C GLN A 37 -7.24 18.09 4.45
N ARG A 38 -7.07 18.56 3.21
CA ARG A 38 -6.23 17.87 2.22
C ARG A 38 -4.80 18.39 2.25
N PHE A 39 -3.85 17.50 1.97
CA PHE A 39 -2.43 17.81 1.90
C PHE A 39 -1.92 17.68 0.47
N GLU A 40 -1.05 18.62 0.08
CA GLU A 40 -0.24 18.48 -1.13
C GLU A 40 0.94 17.56 -0.85
N ASN A 41 1.20 16.63 -1.76
CA ASN A 41 2.26 15.64 -1.63
C ASN A 41 3.24 15.78 -2.79
N MET A 42 4.50 15.41 -2.57
CA MET A 42 5.52 15.35 -3.63
C MET A 42 5.23 14.28 -4.71
N GLY A 43 4.25 13.40 -4.47
CA GLY A 43 3.86 12.32 -5.36
C GLY A 43 2.55 11.67 -4.89
N ARG A 44 2.09 10.61 -5.57
CA ARG A 44 0.80 9.93 -5.31
C ARG A 44 -0.45 10.83 -5.48
N MET A 45 -0.39 11.86 -6.32
CA MET A 45 -1.53 12.78 -6.56
C MET A 45 -2.77 12.12 -7.18
N GLY A 46 -2.68 10.86 -7.62
CA GLY A 46 -3.82 10.05 -8.04
C GLY A 46 -4.72 9.58 -6.89
N ILE A 47 -4.31 9.80 -5.63
CA ILE A 47 -5.12 9.54 -4.44
C ILE A 47 -5.03 10.74 -3.48
N SER A 48 -6.12 11.06 -2.80
CA SER A 48 -6.14 12.15 -1.82
C SER A 48 -5.46 11.73 -0.52
N THR A 49 -4.60 12.59 0.02
CA THR A 49 -4.07 12.50 1.39
C THR A 49 -4.56 13.68 2.20
N GLY A 50 -4.83 13.48 3.49
CA GLY A 50 -5.34 14.53 4.35
C GLY A 50 -5.46 14.10 5.81
N ALA A 51 -5.93 15.03 6.63
CA ALA A 51 -6.33 14.80 8.00
C ALA A 51 -7.85 14.92 8.13
N ILE A 52 -8.39 14.20 9.11
CA ILE A 52 -9.80 14.30 9.53
C ILE A 52 -9.79 14.79 10.97
N GLY A 53 -10.46 15.92 11.22
CA GLY A 53 -10.65 16.48 12.55
C GLY A 53 -12.02 16.11 13.11
N TYR A 54 -12.11 15.92 14.42
CA TYR A 54 -13.36 15.67 15.12
C TYR A 54 -13.48 16.63 16.31
N GLU A 55 -14.58 17.38 16.37
CA GLU A 55 -14.93 18.29 17.46
C GLU A 55 -16.37 17.97 17.91
N ASP A 56 -16.53 17.50 19.15
CA ASP A 56 -17.82 17.14 19.77
C ASP A 56 -18.75 16.26 18.92
N VAL A 57 -18.16 15.39 18.09
CA VAL A 57 -18.90 14.51 17.17
C VAL A 57 -19.65 13.43 17.96
N GLN A 58 -20.98 13.43 17.82
CA GLN A 58 -21.85 12.41 18.40
C GLN A 58 -21.91 11.17 17.48
N VAL A 59 -21.40 10.04 17.97
CA VAL A 59 -21.36 8.78 17.22
C VAL A 59 -22.30 7.75 17.85
N PRO A 60 -23.37 7.33 17.16
CA PRO A 60 -24.24 6.25 17.63
C PRO A 60 -23.49 4.94 17.89
N ALA A 61 -23.84 4.21 18.96
CA ALA A 61 -23.21 2.94 19.34
C ALA A 61 -23.23 1.86 18.23
N ARG A 62 -24.20 1.93 17.30
CA ARG A 62 -24.26 1.04 16.12
C ARG A 62 -23.05 1.16 15.19
N TYR A 63 -22.29 2.25 15.28
CA TYR A 63 -21.07 2.44 14.50
C TYR A 63 -19.80 1.95 15.20
N LEU A 64 -19.93 1.33 16.39
CA LEU A 64 -18.85 0.58 16.99
C LEU A 64 -18.55 -0.67 16.15
N VAL A 65 -17.32 -0.75 15.66
CA VAL A 65 -16.81 -1.92 14.95
C VAL A 65 -16.16 -2.86 15.94
N GLY A 66 -16.69 -4.07 16.03
CA GLY A 66 -16.21 -5.08 16.97
C GLY A 66 -16.71 -4.83 18.39
N LYS A 67 -15.82 -4.96 19.38
CA LYS A 67 -16.13 -4.80 20.80
C LYS A 67 -15.42 -3.59 21.38
N GLU A 68 -16.06 -2.96 22.36
CA GLU A 68 -15.45 -1.89 23.15
C GLU A 68 -14.14 -2.35 23.78
N GLY A 69 -13.13 -1.48 23.80
CA GLY A 69 -11.76 -1.73 24.27
C GLY A 69 -10.92 -2.65 23.36
N ARG A 70 -11.49 -3.23 22.30
CA ARG A 70 -10.83 -4.20 21.40
C ARG A 70 -10.55 -3.65 19.99
N GLY A 71 -10.75 -2.35 19.79
CA GLY A 71 -10.60 -1.67 18.51
C GLY A 71 -9.20 -1.77 17.90
N PHE A 72 -8.15 -1.68 18.71
CA PHE A 72 -6.77 -1.80 18.20
C PHE A 72 -6.52 -3.18 17.55
N SER A 73 -6.97 -4.26 18.18
CA SER A 73 -6.84 -5.61 17.61
C SER A 73 -7.59 -5.74 16.28
N CYS A 74 -8.80 -5.18 16.20
CA CYS A 74 -9.60 -5.17 14.98
C CYS A 74 -8.90 -4.39 13.85
N ALA A 75 -8.36 -3.20 14.15
CA ALA A 75 -7.61 -2.41 13.18
C ALA A 75 -6.33 -3.15 12.69
N MET A 76 -5.65 -3.87 13.58
CA MET A 76 -4.43 -4.62 13.22
C MET A 76 -4.70 -5.82 12.32
N GLU A 77 -5.88 -6.46 12.41
CA GLU A 77 -6.25 -7.54 11.50
C GLU A 77 -6.31 -7.06 10.04
N GLY A 78 -6.90 -5.87 9.80
CA GLY A 78 -6.92 -5.26 8.46
C GLY A 78 -5.53 -4.83 7.98
N PHE A 79 -4.61 -4.53 8.90
CA PHE A 79 -3.28 -4.00 8.56
C PHE A 79 -2.38 -5.05 7.90
N GLN A 80 -2.56 -6.34 8.19
CA GLN A 80 -1.83 -7.42 7.50
C GLN A 80 -2.16 -7.46 6.00
N SER A 81 -3.45 -7.40 5.65
CA SER A 81 -3.89 -7.32 4.25
C SER A 81 -3.39 -6.05 3.58
N ALA A 82 -3.43 -4.91 4.28
CA ALA A 82 -2.96 -3.63 3.75
C ALA A 82 -1.47 -3.65 3.40
N ARG A 83 -0.62 -4.33 4.18
CA ARG A 83 0.82 -4.48 3.89
C ARG A 83 1.07 -5.19 2.56
N THR A 84 0.38 -6.31 2.34
CA THR A 84 0.47 -7.07 1.08
C THR A 84 -0.07 -6.27 -0.10
N PHE A 85 -1.18 -5.54 0.08
CA PHE A 85 -1.73 -4.67 -0.95
C PHE A 85 -0.75 -3.57 -1.38
N VAL A 86 -0.12 -2.88 -0.42
CA VAL A 86 0.89 -1.85 -0.72
C VAL A 86 2.11 -2.47 -1.42
N ALA A 87 2.55 -3.66 -1.00
CA ALA A 87 3.65 -4.36 -1.65
C ALA A 87 3.33 -4.67 -3.12
N ALA A 88 2.12 -5.18 -3.41
CA ALA A 88 1.66 -5.44 -4.78
C ALA A 88 1.65 -4.17 -5.65
N ALA A 89 1.20 -3.04 -5.10
CA ALA A 89 1.20 -1.76 -5.80
C ALA A 89 2.64 -1.28 -6.15
N CYS A 90 3.59 -1.44 -5.22
CA CYS A 90 5.00 -1.13 -5.47
C CYS A 90 5.60 -2.01 -6.58
N ILE A 91 5.30 -3.32 -6.56
CA ILE A 91 5.77 -4.27 -7.57
C ILE A 91 5.23 -3.90 -8.94
N GLY A 92 3.92 -3.64 -9.07
CA GLY A 92 3.31 -3.23 -10.34
C GLY A 92 3.90 -1.92 -10.89
N ALA A 93 4.22 -0.96 -10.02
CA ALA A 93 4.91 0.26 -10.44
C ALA A 93 6.33 -0.01 -10.97
N ALA A 94 7.07 -0.93 -10.33
CA ALA A 94 8.41 -1.33 -10.77
C ALA A 94 8.37 -2.08 -12.12
N GLU A 95 7.42 -3.00 -12.28
CA GLU A 95 7.19 -3.70 -13.55
C GLU A 95 6.89 -2.71 -14.67
N ARG A 96 6.00 -1.73 -14.41
CA ARG A 96 5.67 -0.72 -15.39
C ARG A 96 6.87 0.16 -15.75
N ALA A 97 7.69 0.55 -14.77
CA ALA A 97 8.92 1.28 -15.04
C ALA A 97 9.88 0.46 -15.90
N LEU A 98 10.08 -0.84 -15.61
CA LEU A 98 10.93 -1.71 -16.44
C LEU A 98 10.41 -1.82 -17.88
N GLU A 99 9.10 -1.98 -18.08
CA GLU A 99 8.50 -1.98 -19.42
C GLU A 99 8.82 -0.70 -20.20
N MET A 100 8.62 0.46 -19.57
CA MET A 100 8.91 1.75 -20.17
C MET A 100 10.41 1.91 -20.45
N GLY A 101 11.28 1.54 -19.51
CA GLY A 101 12.72 1.56 -19.66
C GLY A 101 13.18 0.67 -20.81
N MET A 102 12.68 -0.56 -20.89
CA MET A 102 12.98 -1.50 -21.97
C MET A 102 12.57 -0.98 -23.34
N ALA A 103 11.42 -0.30 -23.46
CA ALA A 103 11.03 0.36 -24.70
C ALA A 103 12.04 1.46 -25.08
N TYR A 104 12.38 2.33 -24.12
CA TYR A 104 13.30 3.45 -24.36
C TYR A 104 14.71 2.99 -24.77
N ILE A 105 15.32 2.03 -24.07
CA ILE A 105 16.69 1.58 -24.38
C ILE A 105 16.79 0.88 -25.75
N ARG A 106 15.68 0.37 -26.31
CA ARG A 106 15.66 -0.19 -27.67
C ARG A 106 15.66 0.89 -28.74
N GLU A 107 15.06 2.04 -28.46
CA GLU A 107 14.89 3.14 -29.42
C GLU A 107 16.04 4.17 -29.35
N ARG A 108 16.51 4.50 -28.13
CA ARG A 108 17.57 5.48 -27.91
C ARG A 108 18.89 4.96 -28.48
N LYS A 109 19.45 5.68 -29.45
CA LYS A 109 20.77 5.38 -30.00
C LYS A 109 21.82 6.33 -29.44
N VAL A 110 22.93 5.78 -28.96
CA VAL A 110 24.13 6.50 -28.53
C VAL A 110 25.36 5.76 -29.05
N PHE A 111 26.40 6.49 -29.44
CA PHE A 111 27.61 5.90 -30.05
C PHE A 111 27.30 4.95 -31.22
N GLY A 112 26.30 5.30 -32.06
CA GLY A 112 25.96 4.56 -33.27
C GLY A 112 25.08 3.31 -33.09
N GLN A 113 24.71 2.93 -31.86
CA GLN A 113 23.87 1.75 -31.61
C GLN A 113 22.80 1.98 -30.53
N PRO A 114 21.75 1.14 -30.45
CA PRO A 114 20.77 1.21 -29.38
C PRO A 114 21.40 1.07 -27.99
N LEU A 115 20.89 1.83 -27.01
CA LEU A 115 21.38 1.84 -25.63
C LEU A 115 21.30 0.44 -24.98
N GLY A 116 20.29 -0.36 -25.34
CA GLY A 116 20.15 -1.74 -24.87
C GLY A 116 21.20 -2.72 -25.41
N LYS A 117 22.14 -2.29 -26.27
CA LYS A 117 23.28 -3.10 -26.73
C LYS A 117 24.51 -3.00 -25.82
N PHE A 118 24.56 -2.04 -24.91
CA PHE A 118 25.67 -1.91 -23.97
C PHE A 118 25.47 -2.86 -22.79
N GLU A 119 26.47 -3.68 -22.48
CA GLU A 119 26.43 -4.69 -21.43
C GLU A 119 26.06 -4.11 -20.05
N GLY A 120 26.55 -2.91 -19.72
CA GLY A 120 26.22 -2.23 -18.48
C GLY A 120 24.71 -1.98 -18.29
N ILE A 121 23.97 -1.73 -19.38
CA ILE A 121 22.51 -1.59 -19.36
C ILE A 121 21.84 -2.97 -19.28
N GLN A 122 22.38 -3.96 -19.98
CA GLN A 122 21.81 -5.32 -19.99
C GLN A 122 21.93 -6.01 -18.63
N PHE A 123 23.09 -5.91 -17.97
CA PHE A 123 23.29 -6.47 -16.63
C PHE A 123 22.39 -5.79 -15.61
N GLU A 124 22.31 -4.46 -15.63
CA GLU A 124 21.42 -3.72 -14.74
C GLU A 124 19.94 -4.09 -14.97
N LEU A 125 19.49 -4.17 -16.23
CA LEU A 125 18.14 -4.63 -16.56
C LEU A 125 17.88 -6.05 -16.04
N ALA A 126 18.81 -6.98 -16.25
CA ALA A 126 18.67 -8.36 -15.80
C ALA A 126 18.57 -8.46 -14.28
N ASP A 127 19.40 -7.71 -13.54
CA ASP A 127 19.38 -7.66 -12.08
C ASP A 127 18.04 -7.09 -11.57
N GLN A 128 17.61 -5.95 -12.10
CA GLN A 128 16.37 -5.30 -11.66
C GLN A 128 15.16 -6.17 -11.97
N TRP A 129 15.08 -6.76 -13.16
CA TRP A 129 14.00 -7.67 -13.53
C TRP A 129 13.94 -8.90 -12.61
N SER A 130 15.10 -9.51 -12.34
CA SER A 130 15.19 -10.70 -11.47
C SER A 130 14.74 -10.41 -10.04
N LEU A 131 15.13 -9.25 -9.48
CA LEU A 131 14.72 -8.82 -8.15
C LEU A 131 13.22 -8.55 -8.07
N VAL A 132 12.65 -7.86 -9.07
CA VAL A 132 11.21 -7.59 -9.13
C VAL A 132 10.43 -8.90 -9.20
N GLU A 133 10.85 -9.85 -10.03
CA GLU A 133 10.19 -11.15 -10.16
C GLU A 133 10.28 -11.97 -8.86
N ALA A 134 11.44 -11.98 -8.18
CA ALA A 134 11.60 -12.65 -6.90
C ALA A 134 10.64 -12.11 -5.83
N VAL A 135 10.55 -10.78 -5.70
CA VAL A 135 9.65 -10.14 -4.72
C VAL A 135 8.18 -10.33 -5.10
N LYS A 136 7.86 -10.39 -6.40
CA LYS A 136 6.52 -10.72 -6.90
C LYS A 136 6.07 -12.11 -6.47
N TRP A 137 6.95 -13.11 -6.55
CA TRP A 137 6.64 -14.45 -6.04
C TRP A 137 6.46 -14.48 -4.53
N GLN A 138 7.28 -13.75 -3.78
CA GLN A 138 7.10 -13.60 -2.34
C GLN A 138 5.76 -12.94 -1.99
N CYS A 139 5.35 -11.92 -2.74
CA CYS A 139 4.06 -11.26 -2.58
C CYS A 139 2.88 -12.19 -2.87
N ARG A 140 2.96 -12.97 -3.96
CA ARG A 140 1.94 -13.97 -4.30
C ARG A 140 1.81 -15.04 -3.22
N ARG A 141 2.92 -15.51 -2.66
CA ARG A 141 2.91 -16.43 -1.52
C ARG A 141 2.24 -15.79 -0.30
N ALA A 142 2.61 -14.57 0.07
CA ALA A 142 2.01 -13.88 1.21
C ALA A 142 0.49 -13.68 1.03
N ALA A 143 0.05 -13.29 -0.18
CA ALA A 143 -1.37 -13.16 -0.51
C ALA A 143 -2.10 -14.51 -0.41
N TRP A 144 -1.53 -15.58 -0.97
CA TRP A 144 -2.11 -16.92 -0.88
C TRP A 144 -2.28 -17.41 0.57
N MET A 145 -1.28 -17.15 1.42
CA MET A 145 -1.36 -17.52 2.84
C MET A 145 -2.41 -16.67 3.59
N LEU A 146 -2.54 -15.38 3.27
CA LEU A 146 -3.59 -14.51 3.82
C LEU A 146 -4.98 -14.98 3.41
N ASP A 147 -5.17 -15.33 2.14
CA ASP A 147 -6.45 -15.87 1.64
C ASP A 147 -6.81 -17.18 2.33
N ALA A 148 -5.85 -18.08 2.53
CA ALA A 148 -6.07 -19.31 3.28
C ALA A 148 -6.49 -19.02 4.73
N TYR A 149 -5.86 -18.07 5.41
CA TYR A 149 -6.24 -17.66 6.77
C TYR A 149 -7.64 -17.05 6.83
N ALA A 150 -7.95 -16.12 5.91
CA ALA A 150 -9.22 -15.39 5.92
C ALA A 150 -10.41 -16.27 5.53
N TRP A 151 -10.28 -17.12 4.51
CA TRP A 151 -11.39 -17.90 3.97
C TRP A 151 -11.52 -19.30 4.57
N LYS A 152 -10.41 -19.95 4.94
CA LYS A 152 -10.43 -21.31 5.46
C LYS A 152 -10.37 -21.37 6.99
N GLY A 153 -10.19 -20.23 7.65
CA GLY A 153 -10.10 -20.13 9.11
C GLY A 153 -8.88 -20.83 9.70
N ASP A 154 -7.88 -21.16 8.87
CA ASP A 154 -6.68 -21.87 9.30
C ASP A 154 -5.73 -20.95 10.05
N ARG A 155 -5.64 -21.14 11.37
CA ARG A 155 -4.77 -20.33 12.27
C ARG A 155 -3.42 -20.98 12.55
N SER A 156 -3.14 -22.16 12.00
CA SER A 156 -1.97 -22.98 12.34
C SER A 156 -0.63 -22.28 12.03
N HIS A 157 -0.63 -21.36 11.06
CA HIS A 157 0.59 -20.71 10.55
C HIS A 157 0.63 -19.19 10.72
N ARG A 158 -0.09 -18.63 11.71
CA ARG A 158 -0.19 -17.16 11.90
C ARG A 158 1.16 -16.45 11.93
N SER A 159 2.14 -16.97 12.68
CA SER A 159 3.47 -16.36 12.80
C SER A 159 4.25 -16.39 11.48
N GLU A 160 4.03 -17.40 10.64
CA GLU A 160 4.63 -17.50 9.31
C GLU A 160 4.00 -16.49 8.35
N ILE A 161 2.66 -16.34 8.39
CA ILE A 161 1.94 -15.32 7.63
C ILE A 161 2.46 -13.93 7.98
N ASP A 162 2.56 -13.63 9.28
CA ASP A 162 3.07 -12.35 9.77
C ASP A 162 4.47 -12.05 9.25
N ARG A 163 5.36 -13.07 9.25
CA ARG A 163 6.71 -12.96 8.70
C ARG A 163 6.70 -12.76 7.18
N ALA A 164 5.88 -13.50 6.44
CA ALA A 164 5.78 -13.38 4.99
C ALA A 164 5.26 -11.99 4.57
N VAL A 165 4.20 -11.51 5.22
CA VAL A 165 3.60 -10.19 4.96
C VAL A 165 4.56 -9.06 5.36
N ALA A 166 5.22 -9.16 6.52
CA ALA A 166 6.18 -8.15 6.95
C ALA A 166 7.41 -8.09 6.02
N SER A 167 7.96 -9.25 5.64
CA SER A 167 9.13 -9.33 4.77
C SER A 167 8.85 -8.77 3.38
N VAL A 168 7.71 -9.11 2.75
CA VAL A 168 7.38 -8.56 1.43
C VAL A 168 7.15 -7.04 1.50
N LYS A 169 6.52 -6.53 2.56
CA LYS A 169 6.31 -5.08 2.71
C LYS A 169 7.61 -4.30 2.94
N LEU A 170 8.64 -4.94 3.48
CA LEU A 170 9.97 -4.35 3.57
C LEU A 170 10.65 -4.33 2.21
N MET A 171 10.66 -5.47 1.52
CA MET A 171 11.40 -5.66 0.26
C MET A 171 10.79 -4.89 -0.91
N ALA A 172 9.48 -4.99 -1.13
CA ALA A 172 8.82 -4.46 -2.32
C ALA A 172 9.02 -2.95 -2.55
N PRO A 173 8.86 -2.06 -1.55
CA PRO A 173 9.12 -0.64 -1.75
C PRO A 173 10.58 -0.32 -2.04
N GLN A 174 11.53 -1.04 -1.42
CA GLN A 174 12.96 -0.81 -1.64
C GLN A 174 13.35 -1.22 -3.05
N VAL A 175 12.98 -2.44 -3.46
CA VAL A 175 13.21 -2.93 -4.83
C VAL A 175 12.53 -2.01 -5.85
N ALA A 176 11.26 -1.63 -5.62
CA ALA A 176 10.57 -0.73 -6.53
C ALA A 176 11.24 0.63 -6.64
N PHE A 177 11.65 1.23 -5.52
CA PHE A 177 12.36 2.51 -5.54
C PHE A 177 13.66 2.43 -6.32
N ASP A 178 14.49 1.40 -6.05
CA ASP A 178 15.76 1.21 -6.74
C ASP A 178 15.57 0.93 -8.22
N THR A 179 14.64 0.04 -8.59
CA THR A 179 14.33 -0.25 -9.98
C THR A 179 13.86 0.98 -10.74
N ILE A 180 12.92 1.74 -10.18
CA ILE A 180 12.43 2.97 -10.81
C ILE A 180 13.56 3.98 -10.97
N ARG A 181 14.39 4.16 -9.94
CA ARG A 181 15.55 5.06 -9.97
C ARG A 181 16.54 4.66 -11.06
N LYS A 182 16.86 3.37 -11.19
CA LYS A 182 17.75 2.85 -12.25
C LYS A 182 17.18 3.10 -13.64
N VAL A 183 15.89 2.78 -13.84
CA VAL A 183 15.19 3.08 -15.09
C VAL A 183 15.25 4.57 -15.41
N MET A 184 15.00 5.45 -14.44
CA MET A 184 15.10 6.90 -14.65
C MET A 184 16.49 7.34 -15.13
N MET A 185 17.56 6.69 -14.65
CA MET A 185 18.92 6.98 -15.11
C MET A 185 19.13 6.60 -16.59
N TRP A 186 18.39 5.65 -17.14
CA TRP A 186 18.46 5.34 -18.57
C TRP A 186 17.94 6.49 -19.43
N TYR A 187 17.00 7.28 -18.91
CA TYR A 187 16.45 8.47 -19.58
C TYR A 187 17.34 9.72 -19.42
N ALA A 188 18.46 9.63 -18.70
CA ALA A 188 19.36 10.76 -18.53
C ALA A 188 19.86 11.26 -19.91
N PRO A 189 19.94 12.60 -20.10
CA PRO A 189 20.25 13.22 -21.39
C PRO A 189 21.62 12.81 -21.95
#